data_AF-A0A2N0HS41-F1
#
_entry.id   AF-A0A2N0HS41-F1
#
_cell.length_a   1.000
_cell.length_b   1.000
_cell.length_c   1.000
_cell.angle_alpha   90.00
_cell.angle_beta   90.00
_cell.angle_gamma   90.00
#
_symmetry.space_group_name_H-M   'P 1'
#
loop_
_entity.id
_entity.type
_entity.pdbx_description
1 polymer ?
#
loop_
_entity_poly.entity_id
_entity_poly.type
_entity_poly.pdbx_seq_one_letter_code
_entity_poly.pdbx_strand_id
1 'polypeptide(L)'
;MMTIKLTGIAITAAIAAALALAYWPAPDGGAPQSVASAAASAPPGRSLASYLNIDATPAADAAPVAVTLAQRLERLAASGRPEDAYAAFNLLDDCIVFQRESRLPGLEFELGREMTAEEKAAQQQLCAGLTQRQRDDRLGYLASAAKAGVPGAATLFLSEGPFGDRSALRNRPDDPLVQAWKRQAIAQLTVQADAAELTSVATLMMAYLRDGEVVQKDAPQAYGYLLALRQVYDDILAPGVTNPYQDEYWHWLQDELTPEQQAAASARAQAIVAKWRQHTGRPAHG
;
A
#
# COMPACT_ATOMS: atom_id res chain seq x y z
N MET A 1 -3.95 -48.56 -21.21
CA MET A 1 -4.73 -48.53 -19.96
C MET A 1 -3.78 -48.75 -18.79
N MET A 2 -3.34 -47.68 -18.13
CA MET A 2 -2.95 -47.70 -16.72
C MET A 2 -2.97 -46.28 -16.20
N THR A 3 -3.83 -46.08 -15.20
CA THR A 3 -4.31 -44.82 -14.67
C THR A 3 -3.38 -44.37 -13.54
N ILE A 4 -2.71 -43.24 -13.68
CA ILE A 4 -1.95 -42.62 -12.57
C ILE A 4 -2.83 -41.53 -11.98
N LYS A 5 -3.29 -41.76 -10.75
CA LYS A 5 -4.09 -40.81 -9.97
C LYS A 5 -3.20 -39.67 -9.47
N LEU A 6 -3.54 -38.43 -9.86
CA LEU A 6 -3.02 -37.21 -9.28
C LEU A 6 -3.64 -37.01 -7.90
N THR A 7 -2.85 -37.18 -6.83
CA THR A 7 -3.16 -36.64 -5.51
C THR A 7 -2.66 -35.21 -5.45
N GLY A 8 -3.62 -34.27 -5.42
CA GLY A 8 -3.37 -32.84 -5.32
C GLY A 8 -2.79 -32.45 -3.96
N ILE A 9 -1.75 -31.64 -4.00
CA ILE A 9 -1.25 -30.90 -2.83
C ILE A 9 -1.85 -29.50 -2.94
N ALA A 10 -2.77 -29.19 -2.03
CA ALA A 10 -3.34 -27.87 -1.87
C ALA A 10 -2.25 -26.92 -1.35
N ILE A 11 -1.94 -25.88 -2.12
CA ILE A 11 -1.03 -24.80 -1.72
C ILE A 11 -1.82 -23.83 -0.84
N THR A 12 -1.61 -23.90 0.46
CA THR A 12 -2.00 -22.84 1.41
C THR A 12 -1.02 -21.68 1.27
N ALA A 13 -1.38 -20.68 0.46
CA ALA A 13 -0.73 -19.37 0.46
C ALA A 13 -1.30 -18.55 1.62
N ALA A 14 -0.48 -18.25 2.63
CA ALA A 14 -0.89 -17.45 3.78
C ALA A 14 0.23 -16.51 4.24
N ILE A 15 -0.14 -15.22 4.32
CA ILE A 15 0.37 -14.19 5.25
C ILE A 15 1.69 -13.49 4.87
N ALA A 16 1.58 -12.30 4.25
CA ALA A 16 2.52 -11.17 4.46
C ALA A 16 1.98 -9.86 3.83
N ALA A 17 0.81 -9.36 4.25
CA ALA A 17 0.37 -8.02 3.81
C ALA A 17 -0.31 -7.16 4.89
N ALA A 18 -0.74 -7.73 6.02
CA ALA A 18 -1.58 -6.98 6.97
C ALA A 18 -0.85 -6.35 8.18
N LEU A 19 0.46 -6.55 8.36
CA LEU A 19 1.17 -6.05 9.57
C LEU A 19 2.14 -4.88 9.34
N ALA A 20 2.37 -4.44 8.10
CA ALA A 20 3.33 -3.37 7.81
C ALA A 20 2.74 -1.95 7.95
N LEU A 21 1.42 -1.78 8.08
CA LEU A 21 0.77 -0.47 8.23
C LEU A 21 0.83 0.11 9.67
N ALA A 22 1.25 -0.68 10.66
CA ALA A 22 1.19 -0.27 12.07
C ALA A 22 2.50 0.33 12.65
N TYR A 23 3.61 0.35 11.90
CA TYR A 23 4.92 0.69 12.48
C TYR A 23 5.82 1.60 11.63
N TRP A 24 5.22 2.54 10.89
CA TRP A 24 6.01 3.65 10.31
C TRP A 24 5.80 4.93 11.13
N PRO A 25 6.77 5.36 11.96
CA PRO A 25 6.70 6.68 12.58
C PRO A 25 6.91 7.76 11.50
N ALA A 26 5.99 8.73 11.46
CA ALA A 26 6.17 9.93 10.67
C ALA A 26 7.39 10.73 11.20
N PRO A 27 8.18 11.40 10.34
CA PRO A 27 9.30 12.21 10.80
C PRO A 27 8.79 13.46 11.54
N ASP A 28 9.08 13.56 12.83
CA ASP A 28 8.78 14.72 13.67
C ASP A 28 9.66 15.91 13.27
N GLY A 29 9.07 16.87 12.54
CA GLY A 29 9.63 18.19 12.34
C GLY A 29 9.39 19.09 13.55
N GLY A 30 10.36 19.17 14.46
CA GLY A 30 10.35 20.13 15.56
C GLY A 30 10.90 21.50 15.17
N ALA A 31 10.16 22.57 15.51
CA ALA A 31 10.68 23.72 16.27
C ALA A 31 9.55 24.70 16.66
N PRO A 32 9.65 25.36 17.84
CA PRO A 32 8.59 26.21 18.39
C PRO A 32 8.79 27.69 18.02
N GLN A 33 7.68 28.44 17.91
CA GLN A 33 7.60 29.81 18.44
C GLN A 33 6.17 30.38 18.40
N SER A 34 5.75 30.86 19.57
CA SER A 34 4.57 31.67 19.83
C SER A 34 4.81 33.13 19.44
N VAL A 35 3.86 33.78 18.74
CA VAL A 35 3.28 35.06 19.21
C VAL A 35 1.98 35.44 18.48
N ALA A 36 1.05 35.96 19.29
CA ALA A 36 0.07 37.02 19.01
C ALA A 36 -1.21 36.71 18.20
N SER A 37 -2.22 36.29 18.97
CA SER A 37 -3.63 36.68 18.95
C SER A 37 -4.09 37.73 17.91
N ALA A 38 -4.97 37.30 17.01
CA ALA A 38 -5.97 38.15 16.37
C ALA A 38 -7.35 37.51 16.61
N ALA A 39 -8.20 38.22 17.34
CA ALA A 39 -9.56 37.83 17.64
C ALA A 39 -10.41 37.84 16.36
N ALA A 40 -11.02 36.70 16.04
CA ALA A 40 -12.14 36.62 15.10
C ALA A 40 -13.08 35.47 15.50
N SER A 41 -14.19 35.86 16.12
CA SER A 41 -15.51 35.22 16.08
C SER A 41 -15.62 33.73 16.46
N ALA A 42 -15.90 33.49 17.75
CA ALA A 42 -16.40 32.19 18.21
C ALA A 42 -17.75 31.83 17.54
N PRO A 43 -18.02 30.55 17.27
CA PRO A 43 -19.32 30.09 16.76
C PRO A 43 -20.43 30.39 17.79
N PRO A 44 -21.70 30.56 17.38
CA PRO A 44 -22.78 30.92 18.27
C PRO A 44 -23.01 29.80 19.30
N GLY A 45 -22.42 29.99 20.47
CA GLY A 45 -22.67 29.19 21.66
C GLY A 45 -24.10 29.40 22.13
N ARG A 46 -24.77 28.28 22.36
CA ARG A 46 -26.10 28.09 22.95
C ARG A 46 -26.50 29.24 23.91
N SER A 47 -27.49 30.02 23.51
CA SER A 47 -28.07 31.05 24.39
C SER A 47 -28.95 30.39 25.46
N LEU A 48 -29.04 31.00 26.64
CA LEU A 48 -29.96 30.60 27.72
C LEU A 48 -31.44 30.53 27.29
N ALA A 49 -31.80 31.11 26.15
CA ALA A 49 -33.13 30.97 25.55
C ALA A 49 -33.43 29.53 25.10
N SER A 50 -32.42 28.68 24.86
CA SER A 50 -32.64 27.27 24.48
C SER A 50 -33.07 26.38 25.66
N TYR A 51 -32.95 26.84 26.91
CA TYR A 51 -33.35 26.08 28.09
C TYR A 51 -34.81 26.31 28.54
N LEU A 52 -35.47 27.36 28.03
CA LEU A 52 -36.81 27.77 28.48
C LEU A 52 -37.95 27.37 27.53
N ASN A 53 -37.66 26.76 26.38
CA ASN A 53 -38.67 26.23 25.46
C ASN A 53 -38.92 24.75 25.73
N ILE A 54 -39.76 24.44 26.73
CA ILE A 54 -40.17 23.06 27.07
C ILE A 54 -41.29 22.54 26.14
N ASP A 55 -41.90 23.40 25.31
CA ASP A 55 -42.96 23.01 24.36
C ASP A 55 -42.57 23.13 22.88
N ALA A 56 -41.28 23.29 22.56
CA ALA A 56 -40.83 23.21 21.18
C ALA A 56 -40.68 21.73 20.79
N THR A 57 -41.67 21.19 20.06
CA THR A 57 -41.53 19.96 19.30
C THR A 57 -40.19 20.02 18.54
N PRO A 58 -39.25 19.09 18.75
CA PRO A 58 -37.99 19.15 18.03
C PRO A 58 -38.31 19.05 16.55
N ALA A 59 -37.94 20.10 15.79
CA ALA A 59 -37.87 20.01 14.35
C ALA A 59 -37.05 18.76 14.04
N ALA A 60 -37.61 17.87 13.21
CA ALA A 60 -36.96 16.64 12.81
C ALA A 60 -35.49 16.95 12.46
N ASP A 61 -34.57 16.39 13.25
CA ASP A 61 -33.13 16.49 12.99
C ASP A 61 -32.94 16.13 11.52
N ALA A 62 -32.47 17.10 10.75
CA ALA A 62 -32.03 16.85 9.39
C ALA A 62 -31.01 15.71 9.48
N ALA A 63 -31.33 14.59 8.83
CA ALA A 63 -30.45 13.43 8.80
C ALA A 63 -29.02 13.91 8.46
N PRO A 64 -27.98 13.42 9.17
CA PRO A 64 -26.61 13.87 8.93
C PRO A 64 -26.31 13.76 7.45
N VAL A 65 -25.96 14.89 6.81
CA VAL A 65 -25.68 14.95 5.38
C VAL A 65 -24.52 14.00 5.11
N ALA A 66 -24.82 12.88 4.45
CA ALA A 66 -23.81 11.91 4.08
C ALA A 66 -22.77 12.59 3.20
N VAL A 67 -21.51 12.62 3.66
CA VAL A 67 -20.41 13.25 2.92
C VAL A 67 -20.23 12.53 1.58
N THR A 68 -20.41 13.26 0.49
CA THR A 68 -20.37 12.70 -0.87
C THR A 68 -18.96 12.31 -1.28
N LEU A 69 -18.82 11.41 -2.27
CA LEU A 69 -17.52 11.05 -2.84
C LEU A 69 -16.74 12.29 -3.30
N ALA A 70 -17.39 13.24 -3.99
CA ALA A 70 -16.77 14.48 -4.45
C ALA A 70 -16.19 15.29 -3.28
N GLN A 71 -16.97 15.47 -2.20
CA GLN A 71 -16.51 16.19 -1.00
C GLN A 71 -15.37 15.47 -0.28
N ARG A 72 -15.31 14.12 -0.31
CA ARG A 72 -14.16 13.38 0.23
C ARG A 72 -12.92 13.60 -0.62
N LEU A 73 -13.04 13.50 -1.94
CA LEU A 73 -11.92 13.71 -2.86
C LEU A 73 -11.39 15.15 -2.81
N GLU A 74 -12.27 16.15 -2.71
CA GLU A 74 -11.86 17.55 -2.54
C GLU A 74 -11.06 17.77 -1.26
N ARG A 75 -11.49 17.17 -0.13
CA ARG A 75 -10.73 17.25 1.13
C ARG A 75 -9.37 16.57 1.03
N LEU A 76 -9.29 15.40 0.39
CA LEU A 76 -8.03 14.70 0.17
C LEU A 76 -7.10 15.48 -0.76
N ALA A 77 -7.63 16.06 -1.83
CA ALA A 77 -6.85 16.89 -2.75
C ALA A 77 -6.35 18.18 -2.09
N ALA A 78 -7.17 18.80 -1.24
CA ALA A 78 -6.84 20.08 -0.60
C ALA A 78 -5.67 20.00 0.41
N SER A 79 -5.37 18.82 0.96
CA SER A 79 -4.28 18.68 1.93
C SER A 79 -2.89 18.75 1.27
N GLY A 80 -2.79 18.42 -0.02
CA GLY A 80 -1.53 18.29 -0.74
C GLY A 80 -0.61 17.16 -0.24
N ARG A 81 -1.06 16.31 0.69
CA ARG A 81 -0.25 15.23 1.26
C ARG A 81 -0.20 14.03 0.32
N PRO A 82 0.96 13.41 0.10
CA PRO A 82 1.08 12.19 -0.72
C PRO A 82 0.18 11.04 -0.24
N GLU A 83 0.02 10.89 1.07
CA GLU A 83 -0.81 9.85 1.68
C GLU A 83 -2.29 10.05 1.34
N ASP A 84 -2.73 11.31 1.23
CA ASP A 84 -4.11 11.62 0.86
C ASP A 84 -4.35 11.40 -0.64
N ALA A 85 -3.33 11.54 -1.49
CA ALA A 85 -3.41 11.08 -2.88
C ALA A 85 -3.57 9.55 -2.93
N TYR A 86 -2.82 8.80 -2.11
CA TYR A 86 -2.99 7.35 -2.04
C TYR A 86 -4.38 6.95 -1.53
N ALA A 87 -4.89 7.64 -0.50
CA ALA A 87 -6.25 7.45 -0.01
C ALA A 87 -7.32 7.80 -1.07
N ALA A 88 -7.09 8.83 -1.89
CA ALA A 88 -7.98 9.18 -3.00
C ALA A 88 -8.00 8.09 -4.08
N PHE A 89 -6.84 7.50 -4.41
CA PHE A 89 -6.78 6.33 -5.29
C PHE A 89 -7.59 5.15 -4.71
N ASN A 90 -7.35 4.76 -3.46
CA ASN A 90 -8.05 3.63 -2.84
C ASN A 90 -9.57 3.87 -2.79
N LEU A 91 -10.01 5.08 -2.44
CA LEU A 91 -11.42 5.44 -2.42
C LEU A 91 -12.08 5.29 -3.80
N LEU A 92 -11.38 5.67 -4.87
CA LEU A 92 -11.87 5.53 -6.24
C LEU A 92 -11.87 4.07 -6.68
N ASP A 93 -10.80 3.32 -6.39
CA ASP A 93 -10.68 1.90 -6.73
C ASP A 93 -11.74 1.06 -6.02
N ASP A 94 -11.98 1.29 -4.73
CA ASP A 94 -13.05 0.66 -3.96
C ASP A 94 -14.42 0.92 -4.59
N CYS A 95 -14.70 2.16 -5.02
CA CYS A 95 -15.96 2.44 -5.71
C CYS A 95 -16.06 1.73 -7.07
N ILE A 96 -14.96 1.58 -7.81
CA ILE A 96 -14.94 0.83 -9.08
C ILE A 96 -15.19 -0.66 -8.84
N VAL A 97 -14.50 -1.26 -7.87
CA VAL A 97 -14.64 -2.67 -7.50
C VAL A 97 -16.06 -2.94 -6.99
N PHE A 98 -16.56 -2.09 -6.08
CA PHE A 98 -17.89 -2.24 -5.51
C PHE A 98 -18.99 -2.16 -6.57
N GLN A 99 -18.92 -1.24 -7.52
CA GLN A 99 -19.93 -1.15 -8.59
C GLN A 99 -19.92 -2.37 -9.52
N ARG A 100 -18.78 -3.06 -9.65
CA ARG A 100 -18.66 -4.29 -10.45
C ARG A 100 -19.13 -5.52 -9.70
N GLU A 101 -18.79 -5.61 -8.41
CA GLU A 101 -18.90 -6.86 -7.65
C GLU A 101 -19.94 -6.81 -6.52
N SER A 102 -20.49 -5.62 -6.21
CA SER A 102 -21.39 -5.38 -5.06
C SER A 102 -20.79 -5.80 -3.71
N ARG A 103 -19.45 -5.82 -3.63
CA ARG A 103 -18.65 -6.17 -2.45
C ARG A 103 -17.26 -5.53 -2.54
N LEU A 104 -16.55 -5.52 -1.43
CA LEU A 104 -15.16 -5.07 -1.33
C LEU A 104 -14.30 -6.21 -0.79
N PRO A 105 -13.70 -7.04 -1.65
CA PRO A 105 -12.98 -8.25 -1.20
C PRO A 105 -11.81 -7.93 -0.25
N GLY A 106 -11.11 -6.81 -0.47
CA GLY A 106 -10.03 -6.36 0.41
C GLY A 106 -10.55 -6.06 1.82
N LEU A 107 -11.62 -5.28 1.94
CA LEU A 107 -12.27 -4.98 3.22
C LEU A 107 -12.82 -6.25 3.88
N GLU A 108 -13.47 -7.14 3.13
CA GLU A 108 -14.02 -8.40 3.68
C GLU A 108 -12.92 -9.32 4.22
N PHE A 109 -11.77 -9.37 3.53
CA PHE A 109 -10.59 -10.08 4.00
C PHE A 109 -10.04 -9.48 5.30
N GLU A 110 -9.91 -8.15 5.38
CA GLU A 110 -9.45 -7.44 6.58
C GLU A 110 -10.40 -7.64 7.78
N LEU A 111 -11.71 -7.62 7.52
CA LEU A 111 -12.73 -7.85 8.55
C LEU A 111 -12.89 -9.33 8.93
N GLY A 112 -12.38 -10.26 8.09
CA GLY A 112 -12.62 -11.70 8.24
C GLY A 112 -14.10 -12.10 8.08
N ARG A 113 -14.91 -11.25 7.44
CA ARG A 113 -16.35 -11.47 7.20
C ARG A 113 -16.83 -10.71 5.97
N GLU A 114 -17.96 -11.15 5.43
CA GLU A 114 -18.66 -10.40 4.37
C GLU A 114 -19.19 -9.05 4.88
N MET A 115 -19.38 -8.12 3.94
CA MET A 115 -20.05 -6.86 4.23
C MET A 115 -21.54 -7.08 4.57
N THR A 116 -21.99 -6.42 5.63
CA THR A 116 -23.41 -6.33 6.03
C THR A 116 -24.24 -5.57 5.00
N ALA A 117 -25.57 -5.69 5.08
CA ALA A 117 -26.48 -4.96 4.18
C ALA A 117 -26.33 -3.44 4.37
N GLU A 118 -26.12 -2.98 5.60
CA GLU A 118 -25.93 -1.59 5.96
C GLU A 118 -24.62 -1.05 5.38
N GLU A 119 -23.52 -1.81 5.48
CA GLU A 119 -22.23 -1.43 4.88
C GLU A 119 -22.32 -1.35 3.35
N LYS A 120 -23.00 -2.31 2.71
CA LYS A 120 -23.24 -2.28 1.25
C LYS A 120 -24.09 -1.07 0.87
N ALA A 121 -25.14 -0.74 1.62
CA ALA A 121 -25.97 0.43 1.37
C ALA A 121 -25.18 1.74 1.52
N ALA A 122 -24.34 1.85 2.55
CA ALA A 122 -23.47 3.00 2.76
C ALA A 122 -22.45 3.16 1.63
N GLN A 123 -21.83 2.05 1.20
CA GLN A 123 -20.88 2.05 0.08
C GLN A 123 -21.57 2.42 -1.24
N GLN A 124 -22.76 1.89 -1.49
CA GLN A 124 -23.57 2.25 -2.65
C GLN A 124 -23.88 3.75 -2.68
N GLN A 125 -24.27 4.33 -1.54
CA GLN A 125 -24.57 5.76 -1.43
C GLN A 125 -23.30 6.61 -1.65
N LEU A 126 -22.18 6.20 -1.08
CA LEU A 126 -20.89 6.88 -1.28
C LEU A 126 -20.49 6.89 -2.76
N CYS A 127 -20.56 5.74 -3.43
CA CYS A 127 -20.11 5.56 -4.80
C CYS A 127 -21.13 5.96 -5.88
N ALA A 128 -22.33 6.40 -5.49
CA ALA A 128 -23.38 6.81 -6.42
C ALA A 128 -22.95 7.97 -7.35
N GLY A 129 -22.05 8.83 -6.88
CA GLY A 129 -21.53 9.98 -7.62
C GLY A 129 -20.26 9.73 -8.44
N LEU A 130 -19.81 8.48 -8.60
CA LEU A 130 -18.56 8.17 -9.31
C LEU A 130 -18.68 8.50 -10.81
N THR A 131 -17.88 9.46 -11.28
CA THR A 131 -17.84 9.90 -12.67
C THR A 131 -16.76 9.19 -13.48
N GLN A 132 -16.87 9.20 -14.82
CA GLN A 132 -15.81 8.64 -15.69
C GLN A 132 -14.48 9.38 -15.51
N ARG A 133 -14.51 10.71 -15.39
CA ARG A 133 -13.32 11.52 -15.14
C ARG A 133 -12.58 11.07 -13.88
N GLN A 134 -13.30 10.81 -12.79
CA GLN A 134 -12.70 10.29 -11.56
C GLN A 134 -12.08 8.90 -11.74
N ARG A 135 -12.68 8.03 -12.57
CA ARG A 135 -12.05 6.74 -12.91
C ARG A 135 -10.74 6.92 -13.66
N ASP A 136 -10.71 7.88 -14.59
CA ASP A 136 -9.53 8.16 -15.40
C ASP A 136 -8.42 8.83 -14.57
N ASP A 137 -8.79 9.72 -13.65
CA ASP A 137 -7.88 10.45 -12.76
C ASP A 137 -7.22 9.55 -11.69
N ARG A 138 -7.82 8.39 -11.36
CA ARG A 138 -7.37 7.54 -10.24
C ARG A 138 -5.89 7.17 -10.32
N LEU A 139 -5.38 6.85 -11.51
CA LEU A 139 -3.99 6.44 -11.70
C LEU A 139 -3.02 7.61 -11.53
N GLY A 140 -3.48 8.85 -11.75
CA GLY A 140 -2.71 10.05 -11.45
C GLY A 140 -2.42 10.18 -9.95
N TYR A 141 -3.42 9.91 -9.10
CA TYR A 141 -3.22 9.88 -7.65
C TYR A 141 -2.23 8.79 -7.23
N LEU A 142 -2.37 7.58 -7.76
CA LEU A 142 -1.45 6.47 -7.47
C LEU A 142 -0.02 6.78 -7.91
N ALA A 143 0.16 7.31 -9.12
CA ALA A 143 1.47 7.69 -9.65
C ALA A 143 2.15 8.75 -8.79
N SER A 144 1.36 9.73 -8.30
CA SER A 144 1.86 10.77 -7.39
C SER A 144 2.30 10.18 -6.04
N ALA A 145 1.45 9.34 -5.43
CA ALA A 145 1.77 8.65 -4.18
C ALA A 145 3.01 7.76 -4.29
N ALA A 146 3.11 6.96 -5.37
CA ALA A 146 4.24 6.09 -5.62
C ALA A 146 5.55 6.88 -5.81
N LYS A 147 5.50 7.99 -6.55
CA LYS A 147 6.66 8.88 -6.73
C LYS A 147 7.11 9.53 -5.42
N ALA A 148 6.16 9.85 -4.54
CA ALA A 148 6.43 10.48 -3.24
C ALA A 148 6.90 9.49 -2.17
N GLY A 149 6.90 8.18 -2.45
CA GLY A 149 7.38 7.18 -1.49
C GLY A 149 6.33 6.70 -0.50
N VAL A 150 5.03 6.89 -0.78
CA VAL A 150 3.96 6.38 0.10
C VAL A 150 4.03 4.85 0.15
N PRO A 151 4.10 4.22 1.35
CA PRO A 151 4.22 2.77 1.47
C PRO A 151 3.13 2.01 0.71
N GLY A 152 3.52 0.98 -0.03
CA GLY A 152 2.64 0.14 -0.85
C GLY A 152 2.18 0.76 -2.17
N ALA A 153 2.28 2.08 -2.36
CA ALA A 153 1.82 2.74 -3.57
C ALA A 153 2.62 2.32 -4.82
N ALA A 154 3.94 2.12 -4.72
CA ALA A 154 4.75 1.66 -5.85
C ALA A 154 4.43 0.21 -6.26
N THR A 155 4.10 -0.65 -5.30
CA THR A 155 3.68 -2.04 -5.57
C THR A 155 2.33 -2.07 -6.28
N LEU A 156 1.36 -1.26 -5.85
CA LEU A 156 0.09 -1.12 -6.56
C LEU A 156 0.27 -0.47 -7.93
N PHE A 157 1.10 0.56 -8.04
CA PHE A 157 1.43 1.17 -9.32
C PHE A 157 2.00 0.14 -10.30
N LEU A 158 2.91 -0.72 -9.86
CA LEU A 158 3.41 -1.78 -10.73
C LEU A 158 2.27 -2.69 -11.25
N SER A 159 1.35 -3.09 -10.37
CA SER A 159 0.30 -4.08 -10.70
C SER A 159 -0.83 -3.52 -11.57
N GLU A 160 -1.07 -2.21 -11.55
CA GLU A 160 -2.08 -1.55 -12.39
C GLU A 160 -1.77 -1.62 -13.89
N GLY A 161 -0.49 -1.65 -14.26
CA GLY A 161 -0.08 -1.57 -15.66
C GLY A 161 -0.36 -0.21 -16.31
N PRO A 162 0.13 0.01 -17.54
CA PRO A 162 -0.02 1.30 -18.22
C PRO A 162 -1.51 1.62 -18.43
N PHE A 163 -1.91 2.83 -18.04
CA PHE A 163 -3.30 3.31 -18.11
C PHE A 163 -4.32 2.41 -17.37
N GLY A 164 -3.87 1.57 -16.44
CA GLY A 164 -4.73 0.66 -15.67
C GLY A 164 -5.08 -0.64 -16.41
N ASP A 165 -4.43 -0.90 -17.55
CA ASP A 165 -4.53 -2.19 -18.25
C ASP A 165 -3.49 -3.17 -17.70
N ARG A 166 -3.89 -3.88 -16.63
CA ARG A 166 -3.07 -4.94 -16.02
C ARG A 166 -2.71 -6.03 -17.03
N SER A 167 -3.59 -6.30 -18.00
CA SER A 167 -3.38 -7.35 -19.00
C SER A 167 -2.28 -7.00 -20.00
N ALA A 168 -1.97 -5.70 -20.19
CA ALA A 168 -0.91 -5.25 -21.07
C ALA A 168 0.47 -5.77 -20.65
N LEU A 169 0.70 -5.94 -19.34
CA LEU A 169 1.96 -6.46 -18.81
C LEU A 169 2.28 -7.86 -19.36
N ARG A 170 1.25 -8.69 -19.53
CA ARG A 170 1.32 -10.06 -20.07
C ARG A 170 1.18 -10.12 -21.58
N ASN A 171 0.19 -9.42 -22.13
CA ASN A 171 -0.26 -9.61 -23.51
C ASN A 171 0.51 -8.76 -24.52
N ARG A 172 1.17 -7.69 -24.06
CA ARG A 172 1.90 -6.73 -24.90
C ARG A 172 3.25 -6.39 -24.26
N PRO A 173 4.08 -7.37 -23.88
CA PRO A 173 5.27 -7.13 -23.07
C PRO A 173 6.30 -6.25 -23.78
N ASP A 174 6.36 -6.28 -25.11
CA ASP A 174 7.31 -5.54 -25.95
C ASP A 174 6.81 -4.17 -26.41
N ASP A 175 5.58 -3.78 -26.06
CA ASP A 175 5.03 -2.46 -26.37
C ASP A 175 5.90 -1.37 -25.69
N PRO A 176 6.38 -0.35 -26.43
CA PRO A 176 7.22 0.71 -25.87
C PRO A 176 6.62 1.41 -24.64
N LEU A 177 5.29 1.56 -24.58
CA LEU A 177 4.60 2.17 -23.44
C LEU A 177 4.60 1.24 -22.23
N VAL A 178 4.42 -0.06 -22.45
CA VAL A 178 4.53 -1.08 -21.40
C VAL A 178 5.96 -1.15 -20.86
N GLN A 179 6.97 -1.07 -21.73
CA GLN A 179 8.38 -1.03 -21.32
C GLN A 179 8.74 0.25 -20.55
N ALA A 180 8.22 1.41 -20.97
CA ALA A 180 8.38 2.65 -20.24
C ALA A 180 7.75 2.58 -18.84
N TRP A 181 6.53 2.02 -18.74
CA TRP A 181 5.85 1.78 -17.47
C TRP A 181 6.64 0.87 -16.53
N LYS A 182 7.10 -0.29 -17.01
CA LYS A 182 7.90 -1.24 -16.23
C LYS A 182 9.15 -0.57 -15.65
N ARG A 183 9.90 0.17 -16.48
CA ARG A 183 11.08 0.91 -16.03
C ARG A 183 10.74 1.94 -14.96
N GLN A 184 9.64 2.68 -15.12
CA GLN A 184 9.20 3.65 -14.12
C GLN A 184 8.81 2.97 -12.80
N ALA A 185 8.01 1.91 -12.86
CA ALA A 185 7.56 1.18 -11.68
C ALA A 185 8.75 0.56 -10.91
N ILE A 186 9.70 -0.07 -11.61
CA ILE A 186 10.90 -0.63 -11.01
C ILE A 186 11.79 0.47 -10.41
N ALA A 187 11.94 1.62 -11.06
CA ALA A 187 12.69 2.74 -10.50
C ALA A 187 12.06 3.25 -9.19
N GLN A 188 10.73 3.40 -9.15
CA GLN A 188 10.02 3.82 -7.93
C GLN A 188 10.14 2.78 -6.81
N LEU A 189 9.92 1.50 -7.12
CA LEU A 189 10.11 0.40 -6.16
C LEU A 189 11.55 0.38 -5.63
N THR A 190 12.55 0.58 -6.49
CA THR A 190 13.97 0.56 -6.10
C THR A 190 14.27 1.67 -5.11
N VAL A 191 13.80 2.90 -5.38
CA VAL A 191 13.97 4.03 -4.46
C VAL A 191 13.32 3.75 -3.10
N GLN A 192 12.11 3.18 -3.09
CA GLN A 192 11.41 2.85 -1.85
C GLN A 192 12.07 1.69 -1.09
N ALA A 193 12.51 0.64 -1.80
CA ALA A 193 13.25 -0.47 -1.20
C ALA A 193 14.58 0.00 -0.60
N ASP A 194 15.29 0.90 -1.28
CA ASP A 194 16.50 1.53 -0.75
C ASP A 194 16.21 2.47 0.43
N ALA A 195 14.98 2.93 0.60
CA ALA A 195 14.49 3.63 1.79
C ALA A 195 13.92 2.66 2.86
N ALA A 196 14.14 1.36 2.71
CA ALA A 196 13.71 0.31 3.61
C ALA A 196 12.17 0.15 3.76
N GLU A 197 11.41 0.51 2.74
CA GLU A 197 9.99 0.18 2.63
C GLU A 197 9.86 -1.32 2.28
N LEU A 198 9.43 -2.13 3.24
CA LEU A 198 9.52 -3.59 3.17
C LEU A 198 8.65 -4.21 2.08
N THR A 199 7.51 -3.61 1.75
CA THR A 199 6.65 -4.12 0.66
C THR A 199 7.36 -3.98 -0.70
N SER A 200 8.09 -2.89 -0.92
CA SER A 200 8.92 -2.69 -2.11
C SER A 200 10.10 -3.66 -2.16
N VAL A 201 10.78 -3.90 -1.02
CA VAL A 201 11.85 -4.91 -0.92
C VAL A 201 11.32 -6.30 -1.31
N ALA A 202 10.17 -6.71 -0.74
CA ALA A 202 9.53 -7.99 -1.06
C ALA A 202 9.07 -8.08 -2.52
N THR A 203 8.51 -7.00 -3.06
CA THR A 203 8.06 -6.92 -4.45
C THR A 203 9.22 -7.10 -5.42
N LEU A 204 10.35 -6.42 -5.19
CA LEU A 204 11.54 -6.54 -6.04
C LEU A 204 12.23 -7.89 -5.91
N MET A 205 12.29 -8.45 -4.69
CA MET A 205 12.78 -9.81 -4.47
C MET A 205 12.04 -10.80 -5.37
N MET A 206 10.70 -10.78 -5.34
CA MET A 206 9.88 -11.67 -6.16
C MET A 206 9.96 -11.35 -7.66
N ALA A 207 10.10 -10.08 -8.02
CA ALA A 207 10.20 -9.66 -9.42
C ALA A 207 11.48 -10.19 -10.08
N TYR A 208 12.62 -10.13 -9.39
CA TYR A 208 13.92 -10.57 -9.91
C TYR A 208 14.20 -12.07 -9.72
N LEU A 209 13.41 -12.77 -8.91
CA LEU A 209 13.64 -14.18 -8.57
C LEU A 209 13.58 -15.12 -9.78
N ARG A 210 12.72 -14.81 -10.75
CA ARG A 210 12.48 -15.61 -11.96
C ARG A 210 12.14 -14.71 -13.13
N ASP A 211 12.28 -15.23 -14.34
CA ASP A 211 11.83 -14.50 -15.53
C ASP A 211 10.33 -14.22 -15.41
N GLY A 212 9.98 -12.94 -15.43
CA GLY A 212 8.65 -12.45 -15.18
C GLY A 212 8.17 -11.49 -16.25
N GLU A 213 6.90 -11.11 -16.13
CA GLU A 213 6.29 -10.14 -17.04
C GLU A 213 6.92 -8.74 -16.87
N VAL A 214 7.52 -8.42 -15.73
CA VAL A 214 7.97 -7.06 -15.38
C VAL A 214 9.46 -6.86 -15.58
N VAL A 215 10.28 -7.81 -15.14
CA VAL A 215 11.75 -7.82 -15.26
C VAL A 215 12.23 -9.22 -15.62
N GLN A 216 13.43 -9.28 -16.20
CA GLN A 216 14.16 -10.54 -16.36
C GLN A 216 14.71 -10.99 -15.02
N LYS A 217 14.96 -12.29 -14.88
CA LYS A 217 15.64 -12.84 -13.70
C LYS A 217 16.98 -12.12 -13.49
N ASP A 218 17.22 -11.71 -12.26
CA ASP A 218 18.49 -11.15 -11.81
C ASP A 218 18.79 -11.70 -10.40
N ALA A 219 19.51 -12.83 -10.36
CA ALA A 219 19.81 -13.53 -9.12
C ALA A 219 20.55 -12.64 -8.10
N PRO A 220 21.56 -11.81 -8.48
CA PRO A 220 22.17 -10.86 -7.56
C PRO A 220 21.17 -9.89 -6.91
N GLN A 221 20.25 -9.31 -7.69
CA GLN A 221 19.24 -8.40 -7.16
C GLN A 221 18.26 -9.12 -6.22
N ALA A 222 17.72 -10.27 -6.66
CA ALA A 222 16.78 -11.06 -5.86
C ALA A 222 17.40 -11.47 -4.53
N TYR A 223 18.65 -11.92 -4.55
CA TYR A 223 19.41 -12.34 -3.37
C TYR A 223 19.65 -11.18 -2.39
N GLY A 224 20.02 -9.99 -2.89
CA GLY A 224 20.21 -8.81 -2.05
C GLY A 224 18.95 -8.37 -1.31
N TYR A 225 17.79 -8.37 -1.98
CA TYR A 225 16.52 -8.06 -1.33
C TYR A 225 16.06 -9.17 -0.37
N LEU A 226 16.28 -10.45 -0.72
CA LEU A 226 15.99 -11.58 0.17
C LEU A 226 16.81 -11.51 1.46
N LEU A 227 18.10 -11.17 1.37
CA LEU A 227 18.96 -10.94 2.53
C LEU A 227 18.43 -9.85 3.45
N ALA A 228 18.02 -8.73 2.86
CA ALA A 228 17.48 -7.62 3.63
C ALA A 228 16.23 -8.05 4.41
N LEU A 229 15.29 -8.73 3.75
CA LEU A 229 14.07 -9.24 4.39
C LEU A 229 14.39 -10.24 5.49
N ARG A 230 15.31 -11.18 5.25
CA ARG A 230 15.72 -12.15 6.26
C ARG A 230 16.26 -11.45 7.51
N GLN A 231 17.23 -10.56 7.36
CA GLN A 231 17.83 -9.85 8.49
C GLN A 231 16.82 -8.96 9.23
N VAL A 232 15.95 -8.25 8.50
CA VAL A 232 14.87 -7.45 9.12
C VAL A 232 13.91 -8.35 9.91
N TYR A 233 13.50 -9.50 9.37
CA TYR A 233 12.59 -10.40 10.07
C TYR A 233 13.24 -11.10 11.25
N ASP A 234 14.54 -11.41 11.20
CA ASP A 234 15.28 -11.89 12.35
C ASP A 234 15.29 -10.85 13.50
N ASP A 235 15.27 -9.55 13.19
CA ASP A 235 15.14 -8.48 14.21
C ASP A 235 13.70 -8.28 14.70
N ILE A 236 12.68 -8.62 13.91
CA ILE A 236 11.25 -8.41 14.24
C ILE A 236 10.68 -9.56 15.05
N LEU A 237 11.02 -10.79 14.65
CA LEU A 237 10.36 -11.99 15.15
C LEU A 237 10.76 -12.30 16.59
N ALA A 238 9.81 -12.81 17.36
CA ALA A 238 10.07 -13.27 18.71
C ALA A 238 11.00 -14.51 18.69
N PRO A 239 11.83 -14.72 19.73
CA PRO A 239 12.65 -15.92 19.83
C PRO A 239 11.83 -17.21 19.63
N GLY A 240 12.32 -18.11 18.78
CA GLY A 240 11.65 -19.38 18.47
C GLY A 240 10.61 -19.30 17.34
N VAL A 241 10.33 -18.12 16.78
CA VAL A 241 9.50 -17.98 15.57
C VAL A 241 10.37 -18.16 14.33
N THR A 242 10.01 -19.09 13.46
CA THR A 242 10.70 -19.32 12.19
C THR A 242 10.55 -18.12 11.27
N ASN A 243 11.65 -17.65 10.72
CA ASN A 243 11.63 -16.57 9.75
C ASN A 243 11.13 -17.09 8.38
N PRO A 244 10.09 -16.45 7.80
CA PRO A 244 9.46 -16.91 6.56
C PRO A 244 10.38 -16.81 5.34
N TYR A 245 11.52 -16.15 5.44
CA TYR A 245 12.52 -16.00 4.39
C TYR A 245 13.74 -16.93 4.58
N GLN A 246 13.62 -17.98 5.40
CA GLN A 246 14.67 -19.00 5.57
C GLN A 246 14.56 -20.18 4.58
N ASP A 247 13.71 -20.05 3.55
CA ASP A 247 13.43 -21.11 2.58
C ASP A 247 14.65 -21.51 1.71
N GLU A 248 14.55 -22.70 1.11
CA GLU A 248 15.53 -23.30 0.18
C GLU A 248 15.96 -22.36 -0.96
N TYR A 249 15.09 -21.40 -1.34
CA TYR A 249 15.39 -20.37 -2.34
C TYR A 249 16.68 -19.58 -2.05
N TRP A 250 17.00 -19.37 -0.76
CA TRP A 250 18.24 -18.72 -0.34
C TRP A 250 19.49 -19.46 -0.82
N HIS A 251 19.55 -20.77 -0.59
CA HIS A 251 20.70 -21.58 -0.96
C HIS A 251 20.85 -21.69 -2.47
N TRP A 252 19.73 -21.87 -3.18
CA TRP A 252 19.74 -21.91 -4.63
C TRP A 252 20.24 -20.61 -5.26
N LEU A 253 19.77 -19.44 -4.79
CA LEU A 253 20.27 -18.16 -5.27
C LEU A 253 21.76 -17.98 -4.95
N GLN A 254 22.19 -18.38 -3.73
CA GLN A 254 23.59 -18.29 -3.32
C GLN A 254 24.52 -19.07 -4.25
N ASP A 255 24.14 -20.28 -4.65
CA ASP A 255 24.94 -21.17 -5.49
C ASP A 255 25.10 -20.65 -6.93
N GLU A 256 24.18 -19.80 -7.41
CA GLU A 256 24.27 -19.15 -8.73
C GLU A 256 25.22 -17.93 -8.74
N LEU A 257 25.67 -17.45 -7.58
CA LEU A 257 26.38 -16.19 -7.43
C LEU A 257 27.88 -16.38 -7.27
N THR A 258 28.65 -15.54 -7.97
CA THR A 258 30.08 -15.39 -7.68
C THR A 258 30.30 -14.76 -6.29
N PRO A 259 31.46 -14.97 -5.64
CA PRO A 259 31.75 -14.33 -4.35
C PRO A 259 31.64 -12.80 -4.36
N GLU A 260 32.00 -12.16 -5.47
CA GLU A 260 31.88 -10.71 -5.65
C GLU A 260 30.41 -10.27 -5.66
N GLN A 261 29.53 -11.00 -6.37
CA GLN A 261 28.10 -10.71 -6.40
C GLN A 261 27.45 -10.96 -5.02
N GLN A 262 27.86 -12.01 -4.30
CA GLN A 262 27.39 -12.25 -2.94
C GLN A 262 27.79 -11.12 -1.99
N ALA A 263 29.03 -10.63 -2.10
CA ALA A 263 29.51 -9.50 -1.29
C ALA A 263 28.75 -8.21 -1.61
N ALA A 264 28.52 -7.89 -2.88
CA ALA A 264 27.76 -6.72 -3.31
C ALA A 264 26.30 -6.77 -2.83
N ALA A 265 25.64 -7.92 -2.98
CA ALA A 265 24.27 -8.13 -2.51
C ALA A 265 24.17 -8.04 -0.98
N SER A 266 25.15 -8.57 -0.25
CA SER A 266 25.24 -8.44 1.21
C SER A 266 25.40 -7.00 1.65
N ALA A 267 26.26 -6.21 0.97
CA ALA A 267 26.43 -4.79 1.25
C ALA A 267 25.13 -4.00 1.02
N ARG A 268 24.41 -4.30 -0.06
CA ARG A 268 23.09 -3.71 -0.33
C ARG A 268 22.10 -4.06 0.77
N ALA A 269 22.00 -5.34 1.15
CA ALA A 269 21.10 -5.80 2.19
C ALA A 269 21.37 -5.09 3.52
N GLN A 270 22.64 -4.99 3.92
CA GLN A 270 23.06 -4.28 5.13
C GLN A 270 22.65 -2.80 5.09
N ALA A 271 22.76 -2.12 3.94
CA ALA A 271 22.33 -0.74 3.80
C ALA A 271 20.82 -0.56 4.01
N ILE A 272 20.01 -1.48 3.47
CA ILE A 272 18.55 -1.50 3.68
C ILE A 272 18.22 -1.75 5.15
N VAL A 273 18.84 -2.77 5.75
CA VAL A 273 18.63 -3.15 7.17
C VAL A 273 19.03 -2.00 8.11
N ALA A 274 20.15 -1.33 7.84
CA ALA A 274 20.61 -0.20 8.63
C ALA A 274 19.60 0.96 8.60
N LYS A 275 19.04 1.28 7.42
CA LYS A 275 17.98 2.29 7.30
C LYS A 275 16.69 1.86 8.00
N TRP A 276 16.29 0.60 7.87
CA TRP A 276 15.12 0.08 8.59
C TRP A 276 15.26 0.23 10.12
N ARG A 277 16.43 -0.16 10.65
CA ARG A 277 16.80 0.00 12.06
C ARG A 277 16.75 1.46 12.51
N GLN A 278 17.26 2.37 11.67
CA GLN A 278 17.17 3.81 11.90
C GLN A 278 15.71 4.30 11.98
N HIS A 279 14.84 3.85 11.07
CA HIS A 279 13.43 4.23 11.08
C HIS A 279 12.65 3.68 12.28
N THR A 280 13.03 2.50 12.77
CA THR A 280 12.35 1.83 13.89
C THR A 280 12.97 2.13 15.26
N GLY A 281 14.06 2.90 15.32
CA GLY A 281 14.78 3.20 16.56
C GLY A 281 15.47 1.98 17.18
N ARG A 282 15.71 0.92 16.40
CA ARG A 282 16.38 -0.30 16.87
C ARG A 282 17.89 -0.22 16.61
N PRO A 283 18.76 -0.48 17.60
CA PRO A 283 20.20 -0.49 17.35
C PRO A 283 20.61 -1.69 16.49
N ALA A 284 21.68 -1.56 15.71
CA ALA A 284 22.30 -2.70 15.04
C ALA A 284 22.83 -3.66 16.12
N HIS A 285 22.36 -4.90 16.13
CA HIS A 285 22.98 -5.95 16.93
C HIS A 285 24.38 -6.19 16.37
N GLY A 286 25.40 -5.89 17.19
CA GLY A 286 26.81 -6.14 16.91
C GLY A 286 27.22 -7.56 17.24
#